data_AF-A0A0A0QXK1-F1
#
_entry.id   AF-A0A0A0QXK1-F1
#
_cell.length_a   1.000
_cell.length_b   1.000
_cell.length_c   1.000
_cell.angle_alpha   90.00
_cell.angle_beta   90.00
_cell.angle_gamma   90.00
#
_symmetry.space_group_name_H-M   'P 1'
#
loop_
_entity.id
_entity.type
_entity.pdbx_description
1 polymer ?
#
loop_
_entity_poly.entity_id
_entity_poly.type
_entity_poly.pdbx_seq_one_letter_code
_entity_poly.pdbx_strand_id
1 'polypeptide(L)'
;MAKQNADDQSLISFERLDRSSPDLWPEQIPGVSEFAAFSPPAQIRAPSPEKWMNGLEKEDIDMLQELGSLTTAQLAEKVKGLRNKAYQLGLEEAKEMTRGKFLNILDCKKQKDGFR
;
A
#
# COMPACT_ATOMS: atom_id res chain seq x y z
N MET A 1 16.62 60.34 -9.13
CA MET A 1 16.04 59.81 -7.88
C MET A 1 15.82 58.32 -8.07
N ALA A 2 16.72 57.51 -7.53
CA ALA A 2 16.63 56.06 -7.55
C ALA A 2 15.75 55.60 -6.39
N LYS A 3 14.69 54.83 -6.68
CA LYS A 3 14.01 53.99 -5.69
C LYS A 3 14.27 52.55 -6.12
N GLN A 4 15.37 51.98 -5.63
CA GLN A 4 15.57 50.53 -5.67
C GLN A 4 14.59 49.93 -4.66
N ASN A 5 13.66 49.11 -5.15
CA ASN A 5 12.75 48.31 -4.34
C ASN A 5 13.58 47.45 -3.38
N ALA A 6 13.39 47.68 -2.09
CA ALA A 6 14.06 46.96 -1.00
C ALA A 6 13.45 45.57 -0.73
N ASP A 7 12.39 45.18 -1.47
CA ASP A 7 11.57 44.01 -1.13
C ASP A 7 12.02 42.71 -1.83
N ASP A 8 12.80 42.80 -2.91
CA ASP A 8 13.20 41.61 -3.70
C ASP A 8 14.40 40.84 -3.10
N GLN A 9 15.15 41.45 -2.17
CA GLN A 9 16.25 40.75 -1.48
C GLN A 9 15.77 39.90 -0.29
N SER A 10 14.55 40.13 0.20
CA SER A 10 13.99 39.40 1.34
C SER A 10 13.48 37.99 0.99
N LEU A 11 13.40 37.64 -0.30
CA LEU A 11 12.93 36.35 -0.80
C LEU A 11 14.05 35.42 -1.26
N ILE A 12 15.32 35.77 -0.99
CA ILE A 12 16.46 34.92 -1.34
C ILE A 12 16.73 33.97 -0.17
N SER A 13 16.31 32.71 -0.30
CA SER A 13 16.67 31.65 0.64
C SER A 13 18.10 31.15 0.38
N PHE A 14 19.01 31.35 1.34
CA PHE A 14 20.38 30.83 1.30
C PHE A 14 20.46 29.32 1.64
N GLU A 15 19.57 28.50 1.07
CA GLU A 15 19.60 27.04 1.25
C GLU A 15 20.90 26.47 0.64
N ARG A 16 21.67 25.74 1.45
CA ARG A 16 22.77 24.92 0.94
C ARG A 16 22.20 23.56 0.54
N LEU A 17 22.17 23.29 -0.76
CA LEU A 17 21.80 21.99 -1.37
C LEU A 17 22.86 20.90 -1.12
N ASP A 18 23.45 20.83 0.08
CA ASP A 18 24.25 19.66 0.48
C ASP A 18 23.30 18.53 0.88
N ARG A 19 22.65 17.97 -0.15
CA ARG A 19 21.77 16.81 -0.06
C ARG A 19 22.56 15.54 -0.30
N SER A 20 23.74 15.42 0.31
CA SER A 20 24.24 14.09 0.58
C SER A 20 23.19 13.43 1.48
N SER A 21 22.54 12.36 0.99
CA SER A 21 21.50 11.66 1.74
C SER A 21 22.04 11.38 3.15
N PRO A 22 21.33 11.76 4.21
CA PRO A 22 21.78 11.47 5.56
C PRO A 22 22.07 9.98 5.65
N ASP A 23 23.24 9.63 6.20
CA ASP A 23 23.60 8.24 6.40
C ASP A 23 22.46 7.61 7.19
N LEU A 24 21.83 6.58 6.60
CA LEU A 24 20.62 5.99 7.12
C LEU A 24 21.03 5.37 8.47
N TRP A 25 20.74 6.08 9.56
CA TRP A 25 21.04 5.73 10.95
C TRP A 25 22.53 5.92 11.36
N PRO A 26 22.91 7.09 11.91
CA PRO A 26 24.27 7.33 12.40
C PRO A 26 24.62 6.53 13.67
N GLU A 27 23.64 5.94 14.36
CA GLU A 27 23.91 5.05 15.49
C GLU A 27 24.15 3.63 15.00
N GLN A 28 25.28 3.06 15.39
CA GLN A 28 25.62 1.67 15.18
C GLN A 28 24.70 0.79 16.04
N ILE A 29 23.49 0.50 15.54
CA ILE A 29 22.55 -0.39 16.23
C ILE A 29 23.23 -1.77 16.32
N PRO A 30 23.52 -2.27 17.54
CA PRO A 30 24.17 -3.57 17.71
C PRO A 30 23.36 -4.65 16.99
N GLY A 31 24.00 -5.36 16.05
CA GLY A 31 23.38 -6.39 15.21
C GLY A 31 23.11 -6.00 13.75
N VAL A 32 22.97 -4.71 13.42
CA VAL A 32 22.71 -4.28 12.02
C VAL A 32 24.00 -4.22 11.20
N SER A 33 25.09 -3.71 11.77
CA SER A 33 26.40 -3.66 11.08
C SER A 33 27.00 -5.05 10.86
N GLU A 34 26.77 -5.97 11.78
CA GLU A 34 27.19 -7.38 11.64
C GLU A 34 26.43 -8.05 10.50
N PHE A 35 25.11 -7.81 10.41
CA PHE A 35 24.28 -8.33 9.32
C PHE A 35 24.73 -7.85 7.94
N ALA A 36 25.14 -6.58 7.80
CA ALA A 36 25.66 -6.05 6.55
C ALA A 36 27.00 -6.70 6.13
N ALA A 37 27.87 -7.03 7.10
CA ALA A 37 29.14 -7.70 6.85
C ALA A 37 28.98 -9.18 6.43
N PHE A 38 27.88 -9.84 6.84
CA PHE A 38 27.54 -11.19 6.39
C PHE A 38 26.81 -11.24 5.05
N SER A 39 26.47 -10.10 4.45
CA SER A 39 25.97 -10.06 3.09
C SER A 39 27.16 -10.16 2.11
N PRO A 40 27.30 -11.24 1.34
CA PRO A 40 28.33 -11.31 0.32
C PRO A 40 28.13 -10.17 -0.70
N PRO A 41 29.21 -9.67 -1.32
CA PRO A 41 29.14 -8.53 -2.24
C PRO A 41 28.31 -8.93 -3.45
N ALA A 42 27.10 -8.39 -3.55
CA ALA A 42 26.24 -8.34 -4.74
C ALA A 42 26.51 -9.46 -5.76
N GLN A 43 26.46 -10.71 -5.33
CA GLN A 43 26.46 -11.83 -6.26
C GLN A 43 25.03 -11.90 -6.76
N ILE A 44 24.88 -11.64 -8.05
CA ILE A 44 23.68 -11.77 -8.86
C ILE A 44 23.04 -13.13 -8.56
N ARG A 45 22.26 -13.19 -7.48
CA ARG A 45 21.41 -14.31 -7.17
C ARG A 45 20.33 -14.23 -8.23
N ALA A 46 20.25 -15.23 -9.10
CA ALA A 46 19.11 -15.39 -10.00
C ALA A 46 17.83 -15.02 -9.22
N PRO A 47 16.92 -14.21 -9.79
CA PRO A 47 15.77 -13.72 -9.05
C PRO A 47 14.94 -14.93 -8.68
N SER A 48 15.16 -15.45 -7.47
CA SER A 48 14.15 -16.25 -6.79
C SER A 48 12.91 -15.38 -6.85
N PRO A 49 11.79 -15.89 -7.41
CA PRO A 49 10.56 -15.14 -7.42
C PRO A 49 10.34 -14.60 -6.01
N GLU A 50 10.18 -13.29 -5.92
CA GLU A 50 10.01 -12.64 -4.63
C GLU A 50 8.86 -13.33 -3.90
N LYS A 51 8.88 -13.39 -2.57
CA LYS A 51 7.89 -14.19 -1.81
C LYS A 51 6.44 -13.79 -2.13
N TRP A 52 6.19 -12.56 -2.60
CA TRP A 52 4.87 -12.09 -3.04
C TRP A 52 4.41 -12.70 -4.37
N MET A 53 5.33 -13.23 -5.18
CA MET A 53 5.02 -13.95 -6.42
C MET A 53 4.57 -15.40 -6.17
N ASN A 54 4.73 -15.91 -4.94
CA ASN A 54 4.29 -17.26 -4.60
C ASN A 54 2.77 -17.30 -4.48
N GLY A 55 2.11 -18.02 -5.39
CA GLY A 55 0.67 -18.24 -5.37
C GLY A 55 -0.16 -17.26 -6.21
N LEU A 56 0.48 -16.41 -7.02
CA LEU A 56 -0.23 -15.66 -8.05
C LEU A 56 -0.61 -16.60 -9.20
N GLU A 57 -1.89 -16.59 -9.55
CA GLU A 57 -2.37 -17.26 -10.74
C GLU A 57 -1.95 -16.45 -11.99
N LYS A 58 -2.04 -17.08 -13.16
CA LYS A 58 -1.69 -16.40 -14.42
C LYS A 58 -2.57 -15.16 -14.62
N GLU A 59 -3.83 -15.29 -14.26
CA GLU A 59 -4.86 -14.26 -14.31
C GLU A 59 -4.49 -13.05 -13.44
N ASP A 60 -3.89 -13.28 -12.27
CA ASP A 60 -3.44 -12.19 -11.39
C ASP A 60 -2.26 -11.44 -11.99
N ILE A 61 -1.32 -12.17 -12.62
CA ILE A 61 -0.17 -11.58 -13.30
C ILE A 61 -0.63 -10.74 -14.49
N ASP A 62 -1.57 -11.26 -15.29
CA ASP A 62 -2.15 -10.56 -16.43
C ASP A 62 -2.88 -9.27 -15.97
N MET A 63 -3.61 -9.33 -14.85
CA MET A 63 -4.27 -8.17 -14.26
C MET A 63 -3.27 -7.11 -13.77
N LEU A 64 -2.18 -7.52 -13.10
CA LEU A 64 -1.13 -6.61 -12.66
C LEU A 64 -0.47 -5.90 -13.85
N GLN A 65 -0.22 -6.63 -14.94
CA GLN A 65 0.31 -6.05 -16.17
C GLN A 65 -0.68 -5.07 -16.82
N GLU A 66 -1.97 -5.41 -16.86
CA GLU A 66 -3.00 -4.50 -17.36
C GLU A 66 -2.99 -3.20 -16.56
N LEU A 67 -3.01 -3.27 -15.22
CA LEU A 67 -3.00 -2.10 -14.35
C LEU A 67 -1.71 -1.27 -14.48
N GLY A 68 -0.56 -1.92 -14.63
CA GLY A 68 0.74 -1.28 -14.83
C GLY A 68 0.87 -0.57 -16.19
N SER A 69 0.11 -1.01 -17.20
CA SER A 69 0.09 -0.38 -18.53
C SER A 69 -0.75 0.90 -18.61
N LEU A 70 -1.57 1.19 -17.59
CA LEU A 70 -2.48 2.33 -17.59
C LEU A 70 -1.74 3.65 -17.33
N THR A 71 -2.21 4.72 -17.97
CA THR A 71 -1.79 6.07 -17.59
C THR A 71 -2.32 6.44 -16.20
N THR A 72 -1.67 7.39 -15.52
CA THR A 72 -2.08 7.85 -14.18
C THR A 72 -3.55 8.28 -14.13
N ALA A 73 -4.04 8.95 -15.18
CA ALA A 73 -5.45 9.37 -15.27
C ALA A 73 -6.41 8.17 -15.35
N GLN A 74 -6.10 7.19 -16.19
CA GLN A 74 -6.91 5.97 -16.34
C GLN A 74 -6.88 5.11 -15.07
N LEU A 75 -5.72 5.03 -14.40
CA LEU A 75 -5.60 4.34 -13.13
C LEU A 75 -6.48 5.00 -12.05
N ALA A 76 -6.47 6.33 -11.95
CA ALA A 76 -7.32 7.06 -11.02
C ALA A 76 -8.82 6.81 -11.28
N GLU A 77 -9.23 6.73 -12.55
CA GLU A 77 -10.59 6.39 -12.94
C GLU A 77 -10.97 4.96 -12.54
N LYS A 78 -10.10 3.96 -12.80
CA LYS A 78 -10.30 2.57 -12.36
C LYS A 78 -10.41 2.46 -10.84
N VAL A 79 -9.58 3.19 -10.08
CA VAL A 79 -9.66 3.25 -8.61
C VAL A 79 -11.00 3.82 -8.15
N LYS A 80 -11.50 4.88 -8.80
CA LYS A 80 -12.82 5.44 -8.52
C LYS A 80 -13.93 4.42 -8.81
N GLY A 81 -13.84 3.70 -9.93
CA GLY A 81 -14.76 2.63 -10.29
C GLY A 81 -14.82 1.52 -9.25
N LEU A 82 -13.65 1.03 -8.82
CA LEU A 82 -13.55 0.00 -7.77
C LEU A 82 -14.16 0.48 -6.45
N ARG A 83 -13.90 1.72 -6.04
CA ARG A 83 -14.52 2.31 -4.84
C ARG A 83 -16.04 2.33 -4.94
N ASN A 84 -16.59 2.75 -6.08
CA ASN A 84 -18.03 2.77 -6.30
C ASN A 84 -18.63 1.36 -6.23
N LYS A 85 -17.96 0.38 -6.84
CA LYS A 85 -18.39 -1.02 -6.80
C LYS A 85 -18.36 -1.59 -5.39
N ALA A 86 -17.27 -1.36 -4.64
CA ALA A 86 -17.17 -1.78 -3.25
C ALA A 86 -18.27 -1.16 -2.38
N TYR A 87 -18.60 0.11 -2.59
CA TYR A 87 -19.69 0.77 -1.90
C TYR A 87 -21.06 0.13 -2.22
N GLN A 88 -21.35 -0.11 -3.51
CA GLN A 88 -22.60 -0.77 -3.93
C GLN A 88 -22.73 -2.17 -3.32
N LEU A 89 -21.66 -2.98 -3.41
CA LEU A 89 -21.63 -4.31 -2.81
C LEU A 89 -21.85 -4.27 -1.30
N GLY A 90 -21.26 -3.31 -0.59
CA GLY A 90 -21.46 -3.14 0.85
C GLY A 90 -22.92 -2.80 1.21
N LEU A 91 -23.61 -2.00 0.39
CA LEU A 91 -25.04 -1.73 0.59
C LEU A 91 -25.90 -2.99 0.36
N GLU A 92 -25.59 -3.74 -0.69
CA GLU A 92 -26.29 -4.99 -1.01
C GLU A 92 -26.08 -6.05 0.08
N GLU A 93 -24.84 -6.21 0.55
CA GLU A 93 -24.50 -7.11 1.65
C GLU A 93 -25.25 -6.73 2.92
N ALA A 94 -25.25 -5.45 3.32
CA ALA A 94 -25.95 -4.99 4.52
C ALA A 94 -27.47 -5.26 4.45
N LYS A 95 -28.07 -5.08 3.26
CA LYS A 95 -29.48 -5.41 3.01
C LYS A 95 -29.71 -6.91 3.16
N GLU A 96 -28.88 -7.73 2.55
CA GLU A 96 -29.04 -9.19 2.59
C GLU A 96 -28.81 -9.75 4.00
N MET A 97 -27.82 -9.21 4.74
CA MET A 97 -27.60 -9.53 6.15
C MET A 97 -28.81 -9.18 7.02
N THR A 98 -29.44 -8.03 6.76
CA THR A 98 -30.67 -7.62 7.46
C THR A 98 -31.81 -8.60 7.16
N ARG A 99 -31.98 -9.03 5.91
CA ARG A 99 -32.98 -10.04 5.54
C ARG A 99 -32.68 -11.39 6.21
N GLY A 100 -31.43 -11.83 6.19
CA GLY A 100 -30.98 -13.05 6.86
C GLY A 100 -31.26 -13.06 8.36
N LYS A 101 -31.10 -11.90 9.02
CA LYS A 101 -31.47 -11.70 10.44
C LYS A 101 -32.97 -11.88 10.67
N PHE A 102 -33.83 -11.28 9.85
CA PHE A 102 -35.29 -11.45 10.00
C PHE A 102 -35.77 -12.86 9.70
N LEU A 103 -35.03 -13.59 8.87
CA LEU A 103 -35.31 -14.97 8.52
C LEU A 103 -34.65 -15.98 9.48
N ASN A 104 -33.92 -15.52 10.51
CA ASN A 104 -33.22 -16.33 11.50
C ASN A 104 -32.34 -17.44 10.87
N ILE A 105 -31.75 -17.19 9.70
CA ILE A 105 -30.98 -18.19 8.94
C ILE A 105 -29.68 -18.54 9.68
N LEU A 106 -29.10 -17.56 10.36
CA LEU A 106 -27.88 -17.70 11.15
C LEU A 106 -28.16 -18.04 12.62
N ASP A 107 -29.43 -18.18 13.00
CA ASP A 107 -29.81 -18.46 14.37
C ASP A 107 -29.60 -19.95 14.63
N CYS A 108 -28.38 -20.30 15.07
CA CYS A 108 -28.05 -21.64 15.50
C CYS A 108 -28.96 -21.99 16.69
N LYS A 109 -29.94 -22.88 16.46
CA LYS A 109 -30.66 -23.53 17.56
C LYS A 109 -29.61 -24.08 18.52
N LYS A 110 -29.48 -23.46 19.69
CA LYS A 110 -28.72 -24.04 20.80
C LYS A 110 -29.35 -25.42 20.99
N GLN A 111 -28.66 -26.49 20.55
CA GLN A 111 -29.02 -27.83 20.96
C GLN A 111 -28.96 -27.78 22.47
N LYS A 112 -30.14 -27.77 23.10
CA LYS A 112 -30.24 -28.13 24.50
C LYS A 112 -29.90 -29.62 24.49
N ASP A 113 -28.62 -29.92 24.66
CA ASP A 113 -28.17 -31.22 25.12
C ASP A 113 -28.74 -31.41 26.53
N GLY A 114 -30.03 -31.77 26.55
CA GLY A 114 -30.71 -32.27 27.72
C GLY A 114 -30.17 -33.67 27.95
N PHE A 115 -29.16 -33.74 28.82
CA PHE A 115 -28.73 -34.96 29.48
C PHE A 115 -29.97 -35.69 30.04
N ARG A 116 -30.28 -36.86 29.49
CA ARG A 116 -31.09 -37.89 30.14
C ARG A 116 -30.64 -39.26 29.66
#